data_AF-A0A4C1W8H7-F1
#
_entry.id   AF-A0A4C1W8H7-F1
#
_cell.length_a   1.000
_cell.length_b   1.000
_cell.length_c   1.000
_cell.angle_alpha   90.00
_cell.angle_beta   90.00
_cell.angle_gamma   90.00
#
_symmetry.space_group_name_H-M   'P 1'
#
loop_
_entity.id
_entity.type
_entity.pdbx_description
1 polymer ?
#
loop_
_entity_poly.entity_id
_entity_poly.type
_entity_poly.pdbx_seq_one_letter_code
_entity_poly.pdbx_strand_id
1 'polypeptide(L)'
;MGSRKSGRCREENHRGGGEIETSYRKERHGVTGCVRERERETEREREREREHERERFVLLNDTKSNEKPLWWIPISYTTAGERNFTSTRPGLWMRGVRSYVADLKLGADQWLVVNIQQTGFYRVNYDEKNWKLLIGVLEDPSRFEQIHPINRAQIVDDAMNLALTGRLDYWIALNVTSYLVHERSYVPWKAGLVALGYIDTMLSKGAYYLEYKSYVLRLVQQAVSELGWSGRADESVVRAQHRVDLVSTACHLEHKACLEHAVRLYTNWMLTPNPDTFNEIEADIRSTVYCVGVQAGGAREWQFAWDRFRAASAPSERELLLSVLGCTRAPHLLYRYLEWSLRNDSGIRKQDSVRVFSAVASSAIGQPIAFSFVRANWDRIKQYVGSVSTLNSIIKVVTKRLNQPHEYEELKKFVTENCSELGRPAQQVLERTAANVQWMQRNYDTIVQWLRNAETPSGAA
;
A
#
# COMPACT_ATOMS: atom_id res chain seq x y z
N MET A 1 -36.36 5.92 -53.74
CA MET A 1 -35.55 6.67 -52.76
C MET A 1 -34.72 5.69 -51.96
N GLY A 2 -33.45 5.49 -52.33
CA GLY A 2 -32.55 4.58 -51.64
C GLY A 2 -31.15 5.17 -51.64
N SER A 3 -30.78 5.82 -50.54
CA SER A 3 -29.43 6.34 -50.33
C SER A 3 -28.76 5.50 -49.25
N ARG A 4 -27.77 4.69 -49.64
CA ARG A 4 -26.87 3.98 -48.74
C ARG A 4 -25.87 4.99 -48.18
N LYS A 5 -25.89 5.24 -46.87
CA LYS A 5 -24.78 5.85 -46.13
C LYS A 5 -24.09 4.75 -45.32
N SER A 6 -22.85 4.43 -45.68
CA SER A 6 -21.95 3.61 -44.88
C SER A 6 -21.38 4.45 -43.74
N GLY A 7 -21.82 4.18 -42.51
CA GLY A 7 -21.20 4.69 -41.29
C GLY A 7 -19.99 3.84 -40.95
N ARG A 8 -18.78 4.42 -41.06
CA ARG A 8 -17.53 3.79 -40.62
C ARG A 8 -17.32 4.21 -39.15
N CYS A 9 -17.64 3.33 -38.20
CA CYS A 9 -17.27 3.50 -36.80
C CYS A 9 -15.73 3.50 -36.69
N ARG A 10 -15.15 4.61 -36.22
CA ARG A 10 -13.75 4.64 -35.82
C ARG A 10 -13.66 4.05 -34.41
N GLU A 11 -12.89 2.98 -34.27
CA GLU A 11 -12.45 2.43 -33.00
C GLU A 11 -11.68 3.50 -32.22
N GLU A 12 -12.19 3.88 -31.06
CA GLU A 12 -11.43 4.64 -30.07
C GLU A 12 -10.41 3.70 -29.41
N ASN A 13 -9.14 3.91 -29.73
CA ASN A 13 -8.03 3.25 -29.06
C ASN A 13 -7.97 3.73 -27.59
N HIS A 14 -8.45 2.90 -26.67
CA HIS A 14 -8.14 3.01 -25.25
C HIS A 14 -6.63 2.84 -25.05
N ARG A 15 -5.90 3.95 -24.91
CA ARG A 15 -4.51 3.94 -24.42
C ARG A 15 -4.55 3.69 -22.91
N GLY A 16 -3.96 2.57 -22.49
CA GLY A 16 -3.83 2.20 -21.08
C GLY A 16 -3.19 3.32 -20.24
N GLY A 17 -3.88 3.69 -19.16
CA GLY A 17 -3.47 4.76 -18.25
C GLY A 17 -2.21 4.39 -17.48
N GLY A 18 -1.21 5.25 -17.53
CA GLY A 18 -0.13 5.33 -16.54
C GLY A 18 -0.24 6.66 -15.81
N GLU A 19 0.01 6.67 -14.51
CA GLU A 19 0.02 7.89 -13.69
C GLU A 19 1.16 8.84 -14.11
N ILE A 20 0.93 10.15 -13.96
CA ILE A 20 1.85 11.23 -14.33
C ILE A 20 2.32 11.92 -13.05
N GLU A 21 3.56 12.38 -12.99
CA GLU A 21 4.08 13.13 -11.85
C GLU A 21 4.43 14.57 -12.23
N THR A 22 4.20 15.52 -11.32
CA THR A 22 4.60 16.92 -11.47
C THR A 22 5.32 17.41 -10.21
N SER A 23 6.49 18.03 -10.38
CA SER A 23 7.28 18.61 -9.29
C SER A 23 7.12 20.13 -9.22
N TYR A 24 7.05 20.69 -8.01
CA TYR A 24 6.86 22.12 -7.74
C TYR A 24 7.94 22.65 -6.80
N ARG A 25 8.58 23.77 -7.17
CA ARG A 25 9.63 24.42 -6.40
C ARG A 25 9.27 25.88 -6.10
N LYS A 26 9.51 26.31 -4.87
CA LYS A 26 9.37 27.68 -4.39
C LYS A 26 10.70 28.41 -4.55
N GLU A 27 10.80 29.30 -5.54
CA GLU A 27 11.98 30.14 -5.72
C GLU A 27 11.93 31.38 -4.82
N ARG A 28 13.07 31.80 -4.26
CA ARG A 28 13.17 33.08 -3.53
C ARG A 28 13.20 34.22 -4.53
N HIS A 29 12.28 35.17 -4.44
CA HIS A 29 12.46 36.49 -5.02
C HIS A 29 12.82 37.49 -3.92
N GLY A 30 14.06 37.98 -3.96
CA GLY A 30 14.49 39.20 -3.29
C GLY A 30 14.71 40.28 -4.35
N VAL A 31 14.15 41.46 -4.12
CA VAL A 31 14.25 42.64 -4.99
C VAL A 31 15.38 43.54 -4.49
N THR A 32 16.38 43.87 -5.33
CA THR A 32 16.86 45.24 -5.69
C THR A 32 18.26 45.22 -6.35
N GLY A 33 18.43 46.04 -7.40
CA GLY A 33 19.67 46.82 -7.65
C GLY A 33 20.64 46.39 -8.76
N CYS A 34 20.71 47.19 -9.83
CA CYS A 34 21.71 47.13 -10.92
C CYS A 34 23.17 47.36 -10.47
N VAL A 35 24.14 46.70 -11.13
CA VAL A 35 25.20 47.28 -12.03
C VAL A 35 26.35 46.26 -12.28
N ARG A 36 26.66 46.07 -13.57
CA ARG A 36 27.89 45.63 -14.28
C ARG A 36 28.84 44.53 -13.74
N GLU A 37 28.85 43.44 -14.51
CA GLU A 37 29.96 42.94 -15.35
C GLU A 37 31.35 42.65 -14.73
N ARG A 38 31.64 41.33 -14.63
CA ARG A 38 32.90 40.59 -14.85
C ARG A 38 33.28 39.71 -13.65
N GLU A 39 33.10 38.40 -13.79
CA GLU A 39 34.20 37.45 -14.03
C GLU A 39 33.67 36.03 -14.17
N ARG A 40 34.31 35.27 -15.06
CA ARG A 40 33.99 33.91 -15.44
C ARG A 40 34.38 32.97 -14.31
N GLU A 41 33.43 32.27 -13.71
CA GLU A 41 33.70 30.96 -13.11
C GLU A 41 32.40 30.16 -12.94
N THR A 42 32.39 28.97 -13.56
CA THR A 42 31.49 27.82 -13.28
C THR A 42 30.00 27.89 -13.65
N GLU A 43 29.71 28.16 -14.93
CA GLU A 43 28.39 27.85 -15.52
C GLU A 43 28.17 26.32 -15.67
N ARG A 44 29.24 25.52 -15.70
CA ARG A 44 29.18 24.05 -15.83
C ARG A 44 28.83 23.28 -14.54
N GLU A 45 28.94 23.91 -13.36
CA GLU A 45 28.50 23.28 -12.10
C GLU A 45 27.04 23.65 -11.74
N ARG A 46 26.52 24.76 -12.27
CA ARG A 46 25.09 25.13 -12.10
C ARG A 46 24.16 24.45 -13.10
N GLU A 47 24.66 24.00 -14.25
CA GLU A 47 23.88 23.21 -15.22
C GLU A 47 23.61 21.77 -14.77
N ARG A 48 24.37 21.23 -13.80
CA ARG A 48 24.12 19.87 -13.26
C ARG A 48 23.00 19.78 -12.22
N GLU A 49 22.43 20.91 -11.78
CA GLU A 49 21.33 20.96 -10.80
C GLU A 49 19.98 21.43 -11.37
N ARG A 50 19.84 21.54 -12.70
CA ARG A 50 18.61 22.07 -13.33
C ARG A 50 18.11 21.19 -14.46
N GLU A 51 17.68 19.99 -14.13
CA GLU A 51 16.85 19.18 -15.01
C GLU A 51 15.69 18.59 -14.20
N HIS A 52 14.55 19.29 -14.16
CA HIS A 52 13.33 18.74 -13.56
C HIS A 52 12.54 18.07 -14.69
N GLU A 53 12.70 16.76 -14.81
CA GLU A 53 12.05 15.96 -15.83
C GLU A 53 10.64 15.53 -15.40
N ARG A 54 9.71 15.53 -16.37
CA ARG A 54 8.45 14.78 -16.28
C ARG A 54 8.71 13.36 -16.71
N GLU A 55 8.35 12.42 -15.85
CA GLU A 55 8.42 11.01 -16.16
C GLU A 55 7.05 10.36 -15.94
N ARG A 56 6.78 9.32 -16.71
CA ARG A 56 5.65 8.42 -16.45
C ARG A 56 5.94 7.74 -15.12
N PHE A 57 4.99 7.74 -14.19
CA PHE A 57 5.11 7.01 -12.94
C PHE A 57 5.07 5.51 -13.26
N VAL A 58 6.24 4.88 -13.26
CA VAL A 58 6.40 3.45 -13.48
C VAL A 58 7.19 2.92 -12.30
N LEU A 59 6.68 1.88 -11.65
CA LEU A 59 7.30 1.24 -10.48
C LEU A 59 8.70 0.67 -10.77
N LEU A 60 9.12 0.60 -12.04
CA LEU A 60 10.41 0.13 -12.53
C LEU A 60 10.82 0.86 -13.82
N ASN A 61 12.01 1.46 -13.83
CA ASN A 61 12.59 2.15 -14.98
C ASN A 61 13.41 1.15 -15.82
N ASP A 62 12.88 0.73 -16.97
CA ASP A 62 13.73 0.49 -18.16
C ASP A 62 12.91 0.56 -19.45
N THR A 63 12.58 1.77 -19.89
CA THR A 63 12.28 2.00 -21.31
C THR A 63 12.94 3.31 -21.76
N LYS A 64 14.15 3.19 -22.31
CA LYS A 64 14.75 4.21 -23.18
C LYS A 64 13.90 4.34 -24.45
N SER A 65 12.92 5.23 -24.41
CA SER A 65 12.22 5.71 -25.60
C SER A 65 12.22 7.23 -25.56
N ASN A 66 12.89 7.84 -26.53
CA ASN A 66 13.26 9.26 -26.57
C ASN A 66 12.14 10.24 -26.97
N GLU A 67 10.89 9.81 -27.13
CA GLU A 67 9.76 10.72 -27.41
C GLU A 67 8.50 10.29 -26.65
N LYS A 68 8.46 10.61 -25.35
CA LYS A 68 7.26 10.42 -24.52
C LYS A 68 6.27 11.58 -24.77
N PRO A 69 4.98 11.32 -25.03
CA PRO A 69 4.00 12.38 -25.25
C PRO A 69 3.84 13.27 -24.01
N LEU A 70 3.89 14.60 -24.20
CA LEU A 70 3.72 15.56 -23.12
C LEU A 70 2.23 15.82 -22.85
N TRP A 71 1.82 15.64 -21.59
CA TRP A 71 0.44 15.81 -21.17
C TRP A 71 0.06 17.28 -20.96
N TRP A 72 -1.22 17.56 -21.18
CA TRP A 72 -1.87 18.82 -20.78
C TRP A 72 -2.39 18.63 -19.36
N ILE A 73 -1.78 19.32 -18.40
CA ILE A 73 -2.04 19.10 -16.98
C ILE A 73 -2.86 20.28 -16.44
N PRO A 74 -4.13 20.07 -16.05
CA PRO A 74 -4.92 21.06 -15.33
C PRO A 74 -4.46 21.14 -13.88
N ILE A 75 -4.00 22.32 -13.45
CA ILE A 75 -3.47 22.55 -12.10
C ILE A 75 -4.45 23.40 -11.30
N SER A 76 -5.03 22.80 -10.27
CA SER A 76 -5.68 23.50 -9.16
C SER A 76 -4.71 23.56 -7.99
N TYR A 77 -4.73 24.65 -7.21
CA TYR A 77 -3.86 24.80 -6.04
C TYR A 77 -4.50 25.74 -5.02
N THR A 78 -4.02 25.68 -3.79
CA THR A 78 -4.34 26.65 -2.74
C THR A 78 -3.15 26.82 -1.80
N THR A 79 -3.20 27.84 -0.96
CA THR A 79 -2.10 28.26 -0.09
C THR A 79 -2.53 28.31 1.36
N ALA A 80 -1.57 28.39 2.27
CA ALA A 80 -1.83 28.60 3.69
C ALA A 80 -2.63 29.89 3.99
N GLY A 81 -2.62 30.88 3.10
CA GLY A 81 -3.40 32.11 3.24
C GLY A 81 -4.84 31.97 2.76
N GLU A 82 -5.05 31.34 1.60
CA GLU A 82 -6.37 31.20 0.98
C GLU A 82 -7.19 30.05 1.54
N ARG A 83 -6.56 28.87 1.74
CA ARG A 83 -7.17 27.63 2.24
C ARG A 83 -8.48 27.24 1.53
N ASN A 84 -8.59 27.58 0.25
CA ASN A 84 -9.76 27.25 -0.55
C ASN A 84 -9.62 25.86 -1.14
N PHE A 85 -10.13 24.87 -0.41
CA PHE A 85 -10.19 23.48 -0.87
C PHE A 85 -11.52 23.10 -1.53
N THR A 86 -12.46 24.02 -1.68
CA THR A 86 -13.79 23.72 -2.26
C THR A 86 -13.79 23.88 -3.79
N SER A 87 -12.97 24.78 -4.34
CA SER A 87 -12.84 24.97 -5.78
C SER A 87 -11.77 24.06 -6.38
N THR A 88 -12.19 23.03 -7.11
CA THR A 88 -11.31 22.13 -7.88
C THR A 88 -10.99 22.67 -9.28
N ARG A 89 -11.53 23.83 -9.65
CA ARG A 89 -11.31 24.45 -10.97
C ARG A 89 -9.81 24.70 -11.19
N PRO A 90 -9.24 24.33 -12.35
CA PRO A 90 -7.84 24.60 -12.65
C PRO A 90 -7.59 26.11 -12.72
N GLY A 91 -6.65 26.59 -11.91
CA GLY A 91 -6.14 27.96 -11.98
C GLY A 91 -5.07 28.13 -13.06
N LEU A 92 -4.40 27.02 -13.43
CA LEU A 92 -3.31 27.01 -14.40
C LEU A 92 -3.42 25.77 -15.31
N TRP A 93 -2.84 25.86 -16.50
CA TRP A 93 -2.72 24.73 -17.43
C TRP A 93 -1.29 24.62 -17.94
N MET A 94 -0.62 23.50 -17.64
CA MET A 94 0.65 23.19 -18.29
C MET A 94 0.38 22.49 -19.62
N ARG A 95 0.48 23.22 -20.74
CA ARG A 95 0.10 22.74 -22.07
C ARG A 95 1.28 22.10 -22.80
N GLY A 96 1.53 20.81 -22.55
CA GLY A 96 2.53 20.05 -23.32
C GLY A 96 3.97 20.57 -23.19
N VAL A 97 4.30 21.23 -22.08
CA VAL A 97 5.65 21.75 -21.75
C VAL A 97 6.28 20.90 -20.65
N ARG A 98 7.61 20.78 -20.57
CA ARG A 98 8.26 20.00 -19.49
C ARG A 98 8.28 20.75 -18.16
N SER A 99 8.60 22.04 -18.22
CA SER A 99 8.60 22.96 -17.08
C SER A 99 7.62 24.10 -17.32
N TYR A 100 7.09 24.64 -16.23
CA TYR A 100 6.28 25.85 -16.22
C TYR A 100 6.57 26.59 -14.93
N VAL A 101 6.93 27.86 -15.04
CA VAL A 101 7.14 28.74 -13.89
C VAL A 101 5.86 29.55 -13.69
N ALA A 102 5.18 29.32 -12.58
CA ALA A 102 4.00 30.10 -12.21
C ALA A 102 4.43 31.30 -11.34
N ASP A 103 3.93 32.49 -11.66
CA ASP A 103 4.12 33.68 -10.81
C ASP A 103 3.15 33.64 -9.63
N LEU A 104 3.52 32.89 -8.59
CA LEU A 104 2.77 32.76 -7.34
C LEU A 104 3.44 33.57 -6.24
N LYS A 105 2.73 34.58 -5.73
CA LYS A 105 3.18 35.39 -4.60
C LYS A 105 2.95 34.63 -3.29
N LEU A 106 3.91 33.80 -2.89
CA LEU A 106 3.87 33.01 -1.67
C LEU A 106 4.80 33.59 -0.61
N GLY A 107 4.26 33.94 0.56
CA GLY A 107 5.06 34.32 1.73
C GLY A 107 5.98 33.18 2.17
N ALA A 108 7.12 33.47 2.82
CA ALA A 108 8.13 32.48 3.14
C ALA A 108 7.58 31.26 3.89
N ASP A 109 6.62 31.48 4.79
CA ASP A 109 6.05 30.47 5.70
C ASP A 109 4.69 29.92 5.23
N GLN A 110 4.28 30.24 4.00
CA GLN A 110 3.06 29.71 3.41
C GLN A 110 3.34 28.40 2.68
N TRP A 111 2.71 27.31 3.11
CA TRP A 111 2.64 26.09 2.33
C TRP A 111 1.76 26.27 1.09
N LEU A 112 2.07 25.48 0.06
CA LEU A 112 1.32 25.31 -1.17
C LEU A 112 0.80 23.86 -1.22
N VAL A 113 -0.48 23.70 -1.52
CA VAL A 113 -1.07 22.39 -1.87
C VAL A 113 -1.57 22.46 -3.30
N VAL A 114 -1.15 21.50 -4.12
CA VAL A 114 -1.57 21.37 -5.52
C VAL A 114 -2.48 20.14 -5.67
N ASN A 115 -3.33 20.17 -6.69
CA ASN A 115 -4.32 19.16 -7.01
C ASN A 115 -5.43 19.09 -5.95
N ILE A 116 -6.22 20.17 -5.84
CA ILE A 116 -7.31 20.27 -4.86
C ILE A 116 -8.27 19.10 -5.01
N GLN A 117 -8.51 18.39 -3.91
CA GLN A 117 -9.26 17.15 -3.81
C GLN A 117 -8.83 16.03 -4.78
N GLN A 118 -7.57 16.04 -5.21
CA GLN A 118 -6.97 15.02 -6.08
C GLN A 118 -7.76 14.78 -7.38
N THR A 119 -8.44 15.81 -7.92
CA THR A 119 -9.26 15.67 -9.15
C THR A 119 -8.42 15.48 -10.42
N GLY A 120 -7.16 15.90 -10.39
CA GLY A 120 -6.19 15.69 -11.46
C GLY A 120 -5.53 14.32 -11.33
N PHE A 121 -5.38 13.62 -12.45
CA PHE A 121 -4.72 12.32 -12.51
C PHE A 121 -3.18 12.46 -12.57
N TYR A 122 -2.61 13.01 -11.49
CA TYR A 122 -1.17 13.15 -11.32
C TYR A 122 -0.76 13.24 -9.85
N ARG A 123 0.48 12.83 -9.57
CA ARG A 123 1.15 12.97 -8.27
C ARG A 123 1.85 14.31 -8.17
N VAL A 124 1.94 14.83 -6.95
CA VAL A 124 2.58 16.11 -6.67
C VAL A 124 3.80 15.89 -5.79
N ASN A 125 4.97 16.28 -6.30
CA ASN A 125 6.18 16.42 -5.49
C ASN A 125 6.43 17.90 -5.19
N TYR A 126 6.91 18.17 -3.99
CA TYR A 126 7.30 19.51 -3.56
C TYR A 126 8.78 19.55 -3.22
N ASP A 127 9.37 20.74 -3.22
CA ASP A 127 10.67 20.92 -2.58
C ASP A 127 10.63 20.64 -1.07
N GLU A 128 11.80 20.37 -0.50
CA GLU A 128 11.95 20.04 0.93
C GLU A 128 11.38 21.11 1.85
N LYS A 129 11.45 22.39 1.46
CA LYS A 129 10.90 23.49 2.28
C LYS A 129 9.38 23.37 2.37
N ASN A 130 8.70 23.17 1.26
CA ASN A 130 7.25 23.03 1.28
C ASN A 130 6.82 21.72 1.97
N TRP A 131 7.56 20.62 1.79
CA TRP A 131 7.33 19.39 2.58
C TRP A 131 7.41 19.66 4.08
N LYS A 132 8.44 20.38 4.57
CA LYS A 132 8.55 20.76 5.98
C LYS A 132 7.40 21.65 6.46
N LEU A 133 6.93 22.59 5.63
CA LEU A 133 5.77 23.42 5.96
C LEU A 133 4.46 22.61 6.03
N LEU A 134 4.30 21.61 5.15
CA LEU A 134 3.16 20.69 5.17
C LEU A 134 3.21 19.77 6.41
N ILE A 135 4.37 19.21 6.73
CA ILE A 135 4.58 18.41 7.95
C ILE A 135 4.22 19.25 9.18
N GLY A 136 4.75 20.48 9.28
CA GLY A 136 4.50 21.33 10.46
C GLY A 136 3.04 21.78 10.63
N VAL A 137 2.21 21.81 9.57
CA VAL A 137 0.76 22.05 9.74
C VAL A 137 0.01 20.76 10.05
N LEU A 138 0.46 19.62 9.52
CA LEU A 138 -0.15 18.31 9.78
C LEU A 138 0.10 17.85 11.22
N GLU A 139 1.32 18.04 11.74
CA GLU A 139 1.71 17.63 13.10
C GLU A 139 1.00 18.42 14.21
N ASP A 140 0.46 19.60 13.91
CA ASP A 140 -0.27 20.41 14.88
C ASP A 140 -1.76 19.96 14.96
N PRO A 141 -2.22 19.38 16.09
CA PRO A 141 -3.59 18.90 16.23
C PRO A 141 -4.66 20.00 16.10
N SER A 142 -4.29 21.27 16.26
CA SER A 142 -5.19 22.42 16.10
C SER A 142 -5.24 22.95 14.65
N ARG A 143 -4.35 22.47 13.77
CA ARG A 143 -4.19 23.03 12.42
C ARG A 143 -4.30 22.03 11.29
N PHE A 144 -4.13 20.74 11.51
CA PHE A 144 -4.14 19.76 10.41
C PHE A 144 -5.47 19.77 9.61
N GLU A 145 -6.59 20.06 10.27
CA GLU A 145 -7.91 20.19 9.62
C GLU A 145 -8.04 21.43 8.71
N GLN A 146 -7.06 22.34 8.70
CA GLN A 146 -6.98 23.42 7.72
C GLN A 146 -6.76 22.89 6.30
N ILE A 147 -6.22 21.68 6.14
CA ILE A 147 -6.08 20.99 4.86
C ILE A 147 -7.23 20.00 4.72
N HIS A 148 -7.93 20.00 3.59
CA HIS A 148 -9.05 19.10 3.32
C HIS A 148 -8.64 17.61 3.44
N PRO A 149 -9.48 16.71 3.99
CA PRO A 149 -9.13 15.31 4.19
C PRO A 149 -8.66 14.59 2.92
N ILE A 150 -9.26 14.85 1.75
CA ILE A 150 -8.77 14.25 0.49
C ILE A 150 -7.35 14.71 0.15
N ASN A 151 -7.00 15.97 0.41
CA ASN A 151 -5.64 16.45 0.17
C ASN A 151 -4.65 15.97 1.23
N ARG A 152 -5.07 15.74 2.48
CA ARG A 152 -4.23 15.07 3.49
C ARG A 152 -3.92 13.63 3.09
N ALA A 153 -4.92 12.92 2.55
CA ALA A 153 -4.73 11.59 1.99
C ALA A 153 -3.78 11.60 0.79
N GLN A 154 -3.94 12.56 -0.13
CA GLN A 154 -3.03 12.76 -1.25
C GLN A 154 -1.60 13.04 -0.77
N ILE A 155 -1.41 13.90 0.21
CA ILE A 155 -0.08 14.22 0.78
C ILE A 155 0.60 12.95 1.31
N VAL A 156 -0.11 12.13 2.07
CA VAL A 156 0.41 10.84 2.57
C VAL A 156 0.71 9.89 1.42
N ASP A 157 -0.22 9.71 0.49
CA ASP A 157 -0.07 8.78 -0.64
C ASP A 157 1.09 9.21 -1.57
N ASP A 158 1.17 10.48 -1.95
CA ASP A 158 2.22 11.02 -2.81
C ASP A 158 3.58 10.93 -2.12
N ALA A 159 3.70 11.34 -0.85
CA ALA A 159 4.97 11.26 -0.13
C ALA A 159 5.53 9.83 -0.11
N MET A 160 4.68 8.84 0.18
CA MET A 160 5.09 7.44 0.28
C MET A 160 5.41 6.81 -1.07
N ASN A 161 4.67 7.15 -2.13
CA ASN A 161 4.94 6.67 -3.49
C ASN A 161 6.16 7.36 -4.13
N LEU A 162 6.41 8.63 -3.82
CA LEU A 162 7.63 9.34 -4.22
C LEU A 162 8.85 8.73 -3.53
N ALA A 163 8.75 8.41 -2.24
CA ALA A 163 9.82 7.72 -1.52
C ALA A 163 10.09 6.31 -2.07
N LEU A 164 9.03 5.56 -2.38
CA LEU A 164 9.14 4.23 -3.01
C LEU A 164 9.95 4.26 -4.30
N THR A 165 9.86 5.34 -5.08
CA THR A 165 10.56 5.52 -6.35
C THR A 165 11.89 6.30 -6.22
N GLY A 166 12.31 6.66 -5.01
CA GLY A 166 13.57 7.38 -4.74
C GLY A 166 13.54 8.87 -5.08
N ARG A 167 12.34 9.46 -5.20
CA ARG A 167 12.11 10.89 -5.53
C ARG A 167 11.85 11.78 -4.32
N LEU A 168 11.65 11.15 -3.16
CA LEU A 168 11.55 11.78 -1.87
C LEU A 168 12.34 10.93 -0.87
N ASP A 169 13.00 11.57 0.08
CA ASP A 169 13.68 10.84 1.13
C ASP A 169 12.67 10.14 2.07
N TYR A 170 12.92 8.87 2.42
CA TYR A 170 12.02 8.11 3.29
C TYR A 170 11.84 8.74 4.67
N TRP A 171 12.82 9.51 5.16
CA TRP A 171 12.70 10.29 6.39
C TRP A 171 11.60 11.34 6.29
N ILE A 172 11.54 12.08 5.18
CA ILE A 172 10.50 13.09 4.96
C ILE A 172 9.13 12.40 4.82
N ALA A 173 9.07 11.32 4.06
CA ALA A 173 7.83 10.57 3.87
C ALA A 173 7.30 9.97 5.19
N LEU A 174 8.17 9.43 6.04
CA LEU A 174 7.78 8.91 7.35
C LEU A 174 7.38 10.03 8.31
N ASN A 175 8.03 11.19 8.29
CA ASN A 175 7.56 12.37 9.02
C ASN A 175 6.14 12.79 8.59
N VAL A 176 5.78 12.65 7.31
CA VAL A 176 4.39 12.89 6.89
C VAL A 176 3.41 11.88 7.49
N THR A 177 3.82 10.67 7.88
CA THR A 177 2.92 9.70 8.51
C THR A 177 2.71 9.94 10.01
N SER A 178 3.57 10.73 10.67
CA SER A 178 3.56 10.93 12.13
C SER A 178 2.25 11.54 12.63
N TYR A 179 1.66 12.47 11.87
CA TYR A 179 0.43 13.16 12.27
C TYR A 179 -0.81 12.26 12.32
N LEU A 180 -0.76 11.06 11.73
CA LEU A 180 -1.89 10.14 11.74
C LEU A 180 -2.36 9.83 13.17
N VAL A 181 -1.49 9.98 14.18
CA VAL A 181 -1.82 9.84 15.60
C VAL A 181 -3.06 10.64 16.03
N HIS A 182 -3.34 11.80 15.42
CA HIS A 182 -4.51 12.64 15.70
C HIS A 182 -5.48 12.78 14.51
N GLU A 183 -5.29 12.02 13.45
CA GLU A 183 -6.21 11.99 12.31
C GLU A 183 -7.50 11.23 12.66
N ARG A 184 -8.64 11.74 12.18
CA ARG A 184 -9.98 11.20 12.45
C ARG A 184 -10.74 10.78 11.20
N SER A 185 -10.32 11.28 10.05
CA SER A 185 -10.96 11.02 8.75
C SER A 185 -10.49 9.68 8.18
N TYR A 186 -11.42 8.92 7.62
CA TYR A 186 -11.12 7.61 7.03
C TYR A 186 -10.14 7.68 5.86
N VAL A 187 -10.28 8.66 4.97
CA VAL A 187 -9.52 8.70 3.70
C VAL A 187 -8.00 8.86 3.92
N PRO A 188 -7.51 9.79 4.76
CA PRO A 188 -6.09 9.87 5.09
C PRO A 188 -5.57 8.63 5.81
N TRP A 189 -6.36 8.07 6.75
CA TRP A 189 -6.02 6.81 7.38
C TRP A 189 -5.87 5.68 6.37
N LYS A 190 -6.76 5.60 5.38
CA LYS A 190 -6.67 4.59 4.33
C LYS A 190 -5.37 4.70 3.54
N ALA A 191 -4.99 5.92 3.13
CA ALA A 191 -3.72 6.17 2.46
C ALA A 191 -2.52 5.77 3.35
N GLY A 192 -2.55 6.16 4.62
CA GLY A 192 -1.52 5.80 5.60
C GLY A 192 -1.37 4.29 5.81
N LEU A 193 -2.48 3.57 6.03
CA LEU A 193 -2.47 2.12 6.25
C LEU A 193 -1.98 1.34 5.03
N VAL A 194 -2.30 1.78 3.81
CA VAL A 194 -1.78 1.18 2.58
C VAL A 194 -0.25 1.33 2.51
N ALA A 195 0.25 2.54 2.76
CA ALA A 195 1.68 2.81 2.71
C ALA A 195 2.46 2.09 3.83
N LEU A 196 1.93 2.13 5.06
CA LEU A 196 2.52 1.41 6.20
C LEU A 196 2.47 -0.11 5.98
N GLY A 197 1.41 -0.65 5.37
CA GLY A 197 1.31 -2.08 5.05
C GLY A 197 2.34 -2.57 4.03
N TYR A 198 2.83 -1.69 3.14
CA TYR A 198 3.99 -2.02 2.31
C TYR A 198 5.26 -2.16 3.15
N ILE A 199 5.51 -1.21 4.07
CA ILE A 199 6.65 -1.28 4.99
C ILE A 199 6.56 -2.51 5.90
N ASP A 200 5.38 -2.85 6.44
CA ASP A 200 5.14 -4.09 7.19
C ASP A 200 5.63 -5.30 6.38
N THR A 201 5.22 -5.37 5.12
CA THR A 201 5.59 -6.47 4.24
C THR A 201 7.10 -6.57 4.08
N MET A 202 7.76 -5.44 3.83
CA MET A 202 9.20 -5.37 3.59
C MET A 202 10.04 -5.66 4.84
N LEU A 203 9.61 -5.19 6.01
CA LEU A 203 10.33 -5.35 7.27
C LEU A 203 9.96 -6.63 8.03
N SER A 204 8.93 -7.38 7.61
CA SER A 204 8.39 -8.54 8.35
C SER A 204 9.37 -9.66 8.72
N LYS A 205 10.55 -9.73 8.06
CA LYS A 205 11.63 -10.70 8.33
C LYS A 205 12.89 -10.04 8.93
N GLY A 206 12.88 -8.73 9.12
CA GLY A 206 14.02 -7.94 9.56
C GLY A 206 14.17 -7.87 11.07
N ALA A 207 15.40 -7.63 11.54
CA ALA A 207 15.72 -7.54 12.96
C ALA A 207 15.01 -6.38 13.68
N TYR A 208 14.65 -5.33 12.94
CA TYR A 208 14.04 -4.10 13.47
C TYR A 208 12.53 -4.01 13.24
N TYR A 209 11.87 -5.16 13.07
CA TYR A 209 10.42 -5.22 12.90
C TYR A 209 9.67 -4.77 14.17
N LEU A 210 10.28 -4.92 15.36
CA LEU A 210 9.67 -4.51 16.62
C LEU A 210 9.52 -2.99 16.72
N GLU A 211 10.51 -2.22 16.26
CA GLU A 211 10.46 -0.76 16.22
C GLU A 211 9.37 -0.27 15.25
N TYR A 212 9.24 -0.93 14.08
CA TYR A 212 8.13 -0.68 13.16
C TYR A 212 6.77 -0.96 13.80
N LYS A 213 6.62 -2.13 14.44
CA LYS A 213 5.40 -2.53 15.14
C LYS A 213 5.03 -1.53 16.23
N SER A 214 6.00 -1.13 17.05
CA SER A 214 5.88 -0.13 18.12
C SER A 214 5.40 1.22 17.58
N TYR A 215 6.00 1.70 16.49
CA TYR A 215 5.58 2.93 15.83
C TYR A 215 4.12 2.90 15.35
N VAL A 216 3.73 1.89 14.57
CA VAL A 216 2.39 1.82 14.00
C VAL A 216 1.32 1.60 15.09
N LEU A 217 1.62 0.81 16.12
CA LEU A 217 0.72 0.64 17.27
C LEU A 217 0.44 1.98 17.97
N ARG A 218 1.45 2.85 18.13
CA ARG A 218 1.26 4.19 18.71
C ARG A 218 0.33 5.06 17.86
N LEU A 219 0.44 4.99 16.53
CA LEU A 219 -0.46 5.73 15.64
C LEU A 219 -1.93 5.27 15.81
N VAL A 220 -2.17 3.96 15.78
CA VAL A 220 -3.55 3.42 15.76
C VAL A 220 -4.22 3.39 17.13
N GLN A 221 -3.45 3.47 18.23
CA GLN A 221 -3.93 3.30 19.60
C GLN A 221 -5.15 4.17 19.91
N GLN A 222 -5.05 5.48 19.64
CA GLN A 222 -6.11 6.43 19.93
C GLN A 222 -7.34 6.16 19.05
N ALA A 223 -7.14 6.01 17.74
CA ALA A 223 -8.24 5.82 16.79
C ALA A 223 -9.02 4.51 17.07
N VAL A 224 -8.34 3.42 17.41
CA VAL A 224 -8.97 2.15 17.82
C VAL A 224 -9.77 2.34 19.11
N SER A 225 -9.24 3.08 20.08
CA SER A 225 -9.93 3.36 21.34
C SER A 225 -11.20 4.20 21.14
N GLU A 226 -11.19 5.15 20.21
CA GLU A 226 -12.33 6.00 19.87
C GLU A 226 -13.42 5.28 19.04
N LEU A 227 -13.02 4.38 18.14
CA LEU A 227 -13.96 3.62 17.30
C LEU A 227 -14.56 2.42 18.01
N GLY A 228 -13.84 1.82 18.95
CA GLY A 228 -14.25 0.61 19.65
C GLY A 228 -14.25 -0.65 18.77
N TRP A 229 -14.72 -1.76 19.34
CA TRP A 229 -14.69 -3.08 18.72
C TRP A 229 -16.01 -3.51 18.06
N SER A 230 -17.10 -2.78 18.35
CA SER A 230 -18.45 -3.08 17.89
C SER A 230 -19.07 -1.87 17.18
N GLY A 231 -19.84 -2.15 16.14
CA GLY A 231 -20.62 -1.14 15.43
C GLY A 231 -21.81 -0.61 16.23
N ARG A 232 -22.29 0.56 15.82
CA ARG A 232 -23.61 1.07 16.23
C ARG A 232 -24.61 0.79 15.13
N ALA A 233 -25.88 0.59 15.48
CA ALA A 233 -26.93 0.28 14.51
C ALA A 233 -27.15 1.41 13.48
N ASP A 234 -26.84 2.65 13.83
CA ASP A 234 -26.98 3.87 13.03
C ASP A 234 -25.66 4.33 12.40
N GLU A 235 -24.62 3.51 12.44
CA GLU A 235 -23.29 3.86 11.96
C GLU A 235 -23.23 3.95 10.42
N SER A 236 -22.48 4.94 9.91
CA SER A 236 -22.24 5.05 8.47
C SER A 236 -21.27 3.97 7.98
N VAL A 237 -21.46 3.52 6.74
CA VAL A 237 -20.57 2.54 6.09
C VAL A 237 -19.09 2.97 6.13
N VAL A 238 -18.82 4.27 5.96
CA VAL A 238 -17.46 4.81 6.01
C VAL A 238 -16.85 4.65 7.39
N ARG A 239 -17.63 4.87 8.46
CA ARG A 239 -17.14 4.72 9.83
C ARG A 239 -16.96 3.24 10.20
N ALA A 240 -17.85 2.37 9.76
CA ALA A 240 -17.69 0.92 9.90
C ALA A 240 -16.40 0.43 9.21
N GLN A 241 -16.16 0.83 7.95
CA GLN A 241 -14.92 0.48 7.24
C GLN A 241 -13.67 1.04 7.93
N HIS A 242 -13.75 2.26 8.46
CA HIS A 242 -12.66 2.86 9.23
C HIS A 242 -12.31 2.02 10.47
N ARG A 243 -13.32 1.55 11.21
CA ARG A 243 -13.12 0.62 12.34
C ARG A 243 -12.46 -0.67 11.86
N VAL A 244 -12.98 -1.30 10.81
CA VAL A 244 -12.45 -2.57 10.28
C VAL A 244 -10.96 -2.45 9.94
N ASP A 245 -10.57 -1.41 9.23
CA ASP A 245 -9.18 -1.21 8.79
C ASP A 245 -8.23 -0.99 9.99
N LEU A 246 -8.63 -0.19 10.98
CA LEU A 246 -7.81 0.08 12.17
C LEU A 246 -7.74 -1.12 13.12
N VAL A 247 -8.87 -1.78 13.37
CA VAL A 247 -8.96 -2.99 14.21
C VAL A 247 -8.14 -4.13 13.61
N SER A 248 -8.28 -4.37 12.30
CA SER A 248 -7.50 -5.42 11.62
C SER A 248 -6.00 -5.13 11.67
N THR A 249 -5.59 -3.87 11.48
CA THR A 249 -4.19 -3.44 11.62
C THR A 249 -3.68 -3.65 13.04
N ALA A 250 -4.43 -3.23 14.06
CA ALA A 250 -4.04 -3.39 15.45
C ALA A 250 -3.89 -4.88 15.85
N CYS A 251 -4.80 -5.74 15.40
CA CYS A 251 -4.72 -7.19 15.65
C CYS A 251 -3.57 -7.85 14.89
N HIS A 252 -3.35 -7.47 13.63
CA HIS A 252 -2.19 -7.94 12.84
C HIS A 252 -0.88 -7.63 13.54
N LEU A 253 -0.77 -6.43 14.11
CA LEU A 253 0.37 -5.99 14.94
C LEU A 253 0.28 -6.45 16.40
N GLU A 254 -0.52 -7.46 16.70
CA GLU A 254 -0.59 -8.10 18.03
C GLU A 254 -0.89 -7.13 19.20
N HIS A 255 -1.71 -6.11 18.97
CA HIS A 255 -2.18 -5.24 20.05
C HIS A 255 -2.91 -6.08 21.11
N LYS A 256 -2.44 -6.03 22.36
CA LYS A 256 -2.87 -6.95 23.43
C LYS A 256 -4.38 -7.01 23.62
N ALA A 257 -5.05 -5.85 23.75
CA ALA A 257 -6.50 -5.82 23.93
C ALA A 257 -7.26 -6.31 22.68
N CYS A 258 -6.67 -6.16 21.49
CA CYS A 258 -7.24 -6.68 20.24
C CYS A 258 -7.23 -8.21 20.27
N LEU A 259 -6.07 -8.78 20.61
CA LEU A 259 -5.90 -10.23 20.71
C LEU A 259 -6.80 -10.85 21.77
N GLU A 260 -6.81 -10.29 22.99
CA GLU A 260 -7.65 -10.79 24.08
C GLU A 260 -9.14 -10.75 23.72
N HIS A 261 -9.60 -9.66 23.10
CA HIS A 261 -10.98 -9.52 22.67
C HIS A 261 -11.35 -10.51 21.57
N ALA A 262 -10.55 -10.60 20.51
CA ALA A 262 -10.78 -11.50 19.39
C ALA A 262 -10.72 -12.98 19.81
N VAL A 263 -9.74 -13.37 20.64
CA VAL A 263 -9.65 -14.74 21.17
C VAL A 263 -10.89 -15.08 22.01
N ARG A 264 -11.38 -14.16 22.84
CA ARG A 264 -12.60 -14.37 23.62
C ARG A 264 -13.81 -14.59 22.72
N LEU A 265 -14.02 -13.73 21.72
CA LEU A 265 -15.12 -13.86 20.76
C LEU A 265 -15.08 -15.18 19.99
N TYR A 266 -13.89 -15.55 19.50
CA TYR A 266 -13.71 -16.82 18.79
C TYR A 266 -13.98 -18.02 19.70
N THR A 267 -13.50 -17.98 20.95
CA THR A 267 -13.72 -19.03 21.95
C THR A 267 -15.20 -19.16 22.29
N ASN A 268 -15.91 -18.05 22.49
CA ASN A 268 -17.35 -18.08 22.72
C ASN A 268 -18.09 -18.72 21.56
N TRP A 269 -17.76 -18.33 20.32
CA TRP A 269 -18.36 -18.91 19.12
C TRP A 269 -18.13 -20.43 19.03
N MET A 270 -16.94 -20.91 19.40
CA MET A 270 -16.65 -22.35 19.49
C MET A 270 -17.51 -23.09 20.52
N LEU A 271 -17.92 -22.42 21.60
CA LEU A 271 -18.73 -22.98 22.68
C LEU A 271 -20.25 -22.85 22.42
N THR A 272 -20.65 -22.05 21.43
CA THR A 272 -22.05 -21.84 21.09
C THR A 272 -22.72 -23.11 20.58
N PRO A 273 -23.90 -23.49 21.12
CA PRO A 273 -24.72 -24.54 20.53
C PRO A 273 -25.15 -24.15 19.10
N ASN A 274 -24.90 -25.03 18.12
CA ASN A 274 -25.13 -24.78 16.69
C ASN A 274 -24.40 -23.54 16.13
N PRO A 275 -23.05 -23.55 16.08
CA PRO A 275 -22.25 -22.38 15.67
C PRO A 275 -22.48 -21.92 14.22
N ASP A 276 -23.06 -22.78 13.37
CA ASP A 276 -23.40 -22.45 11.97
C ASP A 276 -24.63 -21.55 11.86
N THR A 277 -25.52 -21.61 12.86
CA THR A 277 -26.76 -20.81 12.91
C THR A 277 -26.58 -19.59 13.80
N PHE A 278 -25.87 -19.76 14.92
CA PHE A 278 -25.66 -18.70 15.91
C PHE A 278 -24.20 -18.31 15.97
N ASN A 279 -23.90 -17.17 15.35
CA ASN A 279 -22.59 -16.55 15.39
C ASN A 279 -22.73 -15.10 15.84
N GLU A 280 -22.34 -14.84 17.09
CA GLU A 280 -22.41 -13.52 17.72
C GLU A 280 -21.39 -12.52 17.15
N ILE A 281 -20.42 -12.98 16.37
CA ILE A 281 -19.39 -12.12 15.80
C ILE A 281 -19.97 -11.31 14.64
N GLU A 282 -19.94 -9.98 14.79
CA GLU A 282 -20.34 -9.02 13.76
C GLU A 282 -19.60 -9.27 12.44
N ALA A 283 -20.34 -9.27 11.33
CA ALA A 283 -19.83 -9.65 10.02
C ALA A 283 -18.57 -8.88 9.61
N ASP A 284 -18.53 -7.58 9.92
CA ASP A 284 -17.45 -6.66 9.58
C ASP A 284 -16.10 -7.04 10.21
N ILE A 285 -16.11 -7.65 11.40
CA ILE A 285 -14.89 -8.01 12.15
C ILE A 285 -14.58 -9.52 12.11
N ARG A 286 -15.43 -10.36 11.50
CA ARG A 286 -15.23 -11.82 11.45
C ARG A 286 -13.87 -12.20 10.90
N SER A 287 -13.41 -11.52 9.83
CA SER A 287 -12.08 -11.77 9.26
C SER A 287 -10.98 -11.67 10.31
N THR A 288 -10.97 -10.57 11.06
CA THR A 288 -9.99 -10.31 12.11
C THR A 288 -10.15 -11.31 13.25
N VAL A 289 -11.37 -11.50 13.76
CA VAL A 289 -11.63 -12.37 14.92
C VAL A 289 -11.27 -13.82 14.62
N TYR A 290 -11.68 -14.33 13.46
CA TYR A 290 -11.39 -15.70 13.05
C TYR A 290 -9.89 -15.91 12.84
N CYS A 291 -9.23 -14.98 12.14
CA CYS A 291 -7.79 -15.08 11.87
C CYS A 291 -7.00 -15.07 13.17
N VAL A 292 -7.32 -14.16 14.11
CA VAL A 292 -6.68 -14.12 15.43
C VAL A 292 -6.95 -15.39 16.25
N GLY A 293 -8.19 -15.90 16.24
CA GLY A 293 -8.52 -17.15 16.94
C GLY A 293 -7.70 -18.34 16.43
N VAL A 294 -7.56 -18.48 15.11
CA VAL A 294 -6.74 -19.52 14.48
C VAL A 294 -5.24 -19.30 14.66
N GLN A 295 -4.79 -18.04 14.70
CA GLN A 295 -3.40 -17.65 14.90
C GLN A 295 -2.92 -17.91 16.34
N ALA A 296 -3.76 -17.59 17.33
CA ALA A 296 -3.46 -17.76 18.75
C ALA A 296 -3.72 -19.19 19.24
N GLY A 297 -4.61 -19.92 18.57
CA GLY A 297 -4.97 -21.31 18.88
C GLY A 297 -4.03 -22.35 18.29
N GLY A 298 -4.47 -23.61 18.36
CA GLY A 298 -3.77 -24.77 17.82
C GLY A 298 -4.65 -25.57 16.86
N ALA A 299 -4.42 -26.89 16.84
CA ALA A 299 -5.16 -27.80 15.96
C ALA A 299 -6.68 -27.78 16.22
N ARG A 300 -7.12 -27.52 17.45
CA ARG A 300 -8.55 -27.48 17.81
C ARG A 300 -9.26 -26.30 17.15
N GLU A 301 -8.70 -25.10 17.31
CA GLU A 301 -9.24 -23.86 16.72
C GLU A 301 -9.20 -23.92 15.19
N TRP A 302 -8.09 -24.42 14.63
CA TRP A 302 -7.98 -24.61 13.17
C TRP A 302 -8.99 -25.61 12.63
N GLN A 303 -9.17 -26.74 13.31
CA GLN A 303 -10.14 -27.77 12.93
C GLN A 303 -11.57 -27.23 13.00
N PHE A 304 -11.88 -26.43 14.02
CA PHE A 304 -13.19 -25.78 14.11
C PHE A 304 -13.45 -24.89 12.89
N ALA A 305 -12.53 -23.99 12.52
CA ALA A 305 -12.65 -23.19 11.29
C ALA A 305 -12.81 -24.05 10.03
N TRP A 306 -12.08 -25.16 9.94
CA TRP A 306 -12.19 -26.10 8.82
C TRP A 306 -13.57 -26.74 8.73
N ASP A 307 -14.14 -27.16 9.86
CA ASP A 307 -15.48 -27.74 9.88
C ASP A 307 -16.56 -26.72 9.54
N ARG A 308 -16.40 -25.45 9.95
CA ARG A 308 -17.27 -24.36 9.49
C ARG A 308 -17.13 -24.12 7.98
N PHE A 309 -15.92 -24.22 7.42
CA PHE A 309 -15.73 -24.09 5.98
C PHE A 309 -16.49 -25.19 5.21
N ARG A 310 -16.48 -26.43 5.73
CA ARG A 310 -17.23 -27.53 5.11
C ARG A 310 -18.74 -27.38 5.24
N ALA A 311 -19.22 -26.86 6.37
CA ALA A 311 -20.64 -26.66 6.64
C ALA A 311 -21.22 -25.41 5.96
N ALA A 312 -20.40 -24.39 5.71
CA ALA A 312 -20.85 -23.09 5.19
C ALA A 312 -21.46 -23.22 3.79
N SER A 313 -22.69 -22.73 3.66
CA SER A 313 -23.43 -22.63 2.39
C SER A 313 -23.18 -21.30 1.68
N ALA A 314 -23.00 -20.21 2.44
CA ALA A 314 -22.75 -18.87 1.89
C ALA A 314 -21.35 -18.77 1.26
N PRO A 315 -21.21 -18.37 -0.02
CA PRO A 315 -19.91 -18.24 -0.68
C PRO A 315 -18.96 -17.27 0.04
N SER A 316 -19.47 -16.14 0.55
CA SER A 316 -18.66 -15.15 1.28
C SER A 316 -18.03 -15.73 2.55
N GLU A 317 -18.79 -16.49 3.34
CA GLU A 317 -18.29 -17.14 4.56
C GLU A 317 -17.26 -18.23 4.22
N ARG A 318 -17.48 -19.00 3.15
CA ARG A 318 -16.50 -20.00 2.68
C ARG A 318 -15.18 -19.36 2.29
N GLU A 319 -15.22 -18.28 1.50
CA GLU A 319 -14.03 -17.56 1.08
C GLU A 319 -13.28 -16.93 2.24
N LEU A 320 -14.02 -16.39 3.21
CA LEU A 320 -13.47 -15.88 4.46
C LEU A 320 -12.71 -16.97 5.21
N LEU A 321 -13.34 -18.11 5.45
CA LEU A 321 -12.74 -19.23 6.19
C LEU A 321 -11.52 -19.80 5.48
N LEU A 322 -11.53 -19.86 4.13
CA LEU A 322 -10.34 -20.24 3.36
C LEU A 322 -9.17 -19.26 3.58
N SER A 323 -9.43 -17.97 3.77
CA SER A 323 -8.39 -16.99 4.05
C SER A 323 -7.86 -17.14 5.49
N VAL A 324 -8.76 -17.35 6.44
CA VAL A 324 -8.49 -17.52 7.88
C VAL A 324 -7.63 -18.74 8.19
N LEU A 325 -7.87 -19.87 7.51
CA LEU A 325 -7.14 -21.12 7.76
C LEU A 325 -5.61 -20.98 7.54
N GLY A 326 -5.18 -19.98 6.76
CA GLY A 326 -3.76 -19.64 6.58
C GLY A 326 -3.14 -18.83 7.73
N CYS A 327 -3.94 -18.32 8.68
CA CYS A 327 -3.46 -17.52 9.81
C CYS A 327 -2.77 -18.34 10.90
N THR A 328 -2.87 -19.67 10.87
CA THR A 328 -2.24 -20.54 11.88
C THR A 328 -0.72 -20.38 11.89
N ARG A 329 -0.13 -20.43 13.09
CA ARG A 329 1.33 -20.42 13.28
C ARG A 329 1.96 -21.80 13.21
N ALA A 330 1.16 -22.87 13.13
CA ALA A 330 1.63 -24.24 13.12
C ALA A 330 2.09 -24.65 11.70
N PRO A 331 3.40 -24.87 11.45
CA PRO A 331 3.90 -25.15 10.11
C PRO A 331 3.28 -26.40 9.47
N HIS A 332 3.01 -27.43 10.28
CA HIS A 332 2.41 -28.68 9.80
C HIS A 332 0.94 -28.51 9.36
N LEU A 333 0.19 -27.57 9.96
CA LEU A 333 -1.17 -27.24 9.52
C LEU A 333 -1.15 -26.42 8.23
N LEU A 334 -0.21 -25.48 8.09
CA LEU A 334 -0.01 -24.75 6.83
C LEU A 334 0.34 -25.70 5.68
N TYR A 335 1.26 -26.65 5.91
CA TYR A 335 1.62 -27.65 4.91
C TYR A 335 0.44 -28.57 4.56
N ARG A 336 -0.29 -29.07 5.58
CA ARG A 336 -1.52 -29.86 5.38
C ARG A 336 -2.54 -29.09 4.55
N TYR A 337 -2.70 -27.79 4.80
CA TYR A 337 -3.65 -26.96 4.07
C TYR A 337 -3.27 -26.83 2.59
N LEU A 338 -1.99 -26.65 2.29
CA LEU A 338 -1.47 -26.67 0.91
C LEU A 338 -1.70 -28.02 0.24
N GLU A 339 -1.45 -29.14 0.92
CA GLU A 339 -1.76 -30.49 0.41
C GLU A 339 -3.25 -30.64 0.08
N TRP A 340 -4.14 -30.21 0.97
CA TRP A 340 -5.59 -30.28 0.76
C TRP A 340 -6.07 -29.41 -0.41
N SER A 341 -5.37 -28.31 -0.70
CA SER A 341 -5.69 -27.43 -1.84
C SER A 341 -5.47 -28.08 -3.22
N LEU A 342 -4.76 -29.21 -3.27
CA LEU A 342 -4.46 -29.99 -4.48
C LEU A 342 -5.16 -31.36 -4.50
N ARG A 343 -6.19 -31.55 -3.66
CA ARG A 343 -6.98 -32.77 -3.61
C ARG A 343 -8.41 -32.51 -4.10
N ASN A 344 -8.99 -33.48 -4.81
CA ASN A 344 -10.37 -33.35 -5.28
C ASN A 344 -11.41 -33.64 -4.17
N ASP A 345 -11.01 -34.34 -3.10
CA ASP A 345 -11.87 -34.77 -2.00
C ASP A 345 -11.84 -33.83 -0.78
N SER A 346 -11.05 -32.75 -0.82
CA SER A 346 -10.91 -31.82 0.31
C SER A 346 -12.08 -30.85 0.48
N GLY A 347 -12.94 -30.71 -0.55
CA GLY A 347 -13.99 -29.69 -0.59
C GLY A 347 -13.51 -28.30 -0.99
N ILE A 348 -12.20 -28.11 -1.23
CA ILE A 348 -11.64 -26.90 -1.82
C ILE A 348 -11.77 -27.00 -3.34
N ARG A 349 -12.35 -25.98 -3.96
CA ARG A 349 -12.51 -25.97 -5.42
C ARG A 349 -11.18 -25.58 -6.07
N LYS A 350 -10.90 -26.07 -7.29
CA LYS A 350 -9.65 -25.78 -8.00
C LYS A 350 -9.37 -24.29 -8.19
N GLN A 351 -10.42 -23.49 -8.42
CA GLN A 351 -10.30 -22.04 -8.53
C GLN A 351 -9.93 -21.35 -7.20
N ASP A 352 -10.23 -21.99 -6.07
CA ASP A 352 -9.96 -21.46 -4.73
C ASP A 352 -8.55 -21.81 -4.24
N SER A 353 -7.81 -22.69 -4.93
CA SER A 353 -6.43 -23.04 -4.56
C SER A 353 -5.54 -21.80 -4.47
N VAL A 354 -5.70 -20.80 -5.35
CA VAL A 354 -4.94 -19.54 -5.28
C VAL A 354 -5.14 -18.82 -3.95
N ARG A 355 -6.36 -18.84 -3.40
CA ARG A 355 -6.67 -18.24 -2.10
C ARG A 355 -5.96 -18.97 -0.98
N VAL A 356 -5.86 -20.31 -1.05
CA VAL A 356 -5.08 -21.11 -0.09
C VAL A 356 -3.60 -20.73 -0.12
N PHE A 357 -2.99 -20.70 -1.32
CA PHE A 357 -1.58 -20.28 -1.48
C PHE A 357 -1.36 -18.84 -0.97
N SER A 358 -2.29 -17.93 -1.27
CA SER A 358 -2.23 -16.55 -0.81
C SER A 358 -2.35 -16.45 0.71
N ALA A 359 -3.26 -17.21 1.32
CA ALA A 359 -3.48 -17.23 2.76
C ALA A 359 -2.23 -17.71 3.50
N VAL A 360 -1.65 -18.83 3.08
CA VAL A 360 -0.41 -19.35 3.67
C VAL A 360 0.76 -18.39 3.43
N ALA A 361 0.90 -17.83 2.22
CA ALA A 361 1.99 -16.91 1.91
C ALA A 361 1.88 -15.51 2.55
N SER A 362 0.76 -15.22 3.22
CA SER A 362 0.48 -13.91 3.79
C SER A 362 1.26 -13.60 5.07
N SER A 363 1.87 -14.60 5.72
CA SER A 363 2.63 -14.43 6.97
C SER A 363 4.13 -14.66 6.78
N ALA A 364 4.95 -14.15 7.70
CA ALA A 364 6.41 -14.34 7.69
C ALA A 364 6.81 -15.82 7.81
N ILE A 365 6.03 -16.62 8.56
CA ILE A 365 6.25 -18.05 8.75
C ILE A 365 5.75 -18.85 7.53
N GLY A 366 4.58 -18.49 6.98
CA GLY A 366 3.94 -19.27 5.93
C GLY A 366 4.50 -18.99 4.53
N GLN A 367 5.05 -17.80 4.27
CA GLN A 367 5.66 -17.48 2.98
C GLN A 367 6.77 -18.46 2.54
N PRO A 368 7.80 -18.76 3.36
CA PRO A 368 8.83 -19.73 2.97
C PRO A 368 8.26 -21.15 2.80
N ILE A 369 7.24 -21.53 3.58
CA ILE A 369 6.54 -22.83 3.45
C ILE A 369 5.83 -22.91 2.10
N ALA A 370 5.04 -21.89 1.74
CA ALA A 370 4.32 -21.84 0.47
C ALA A 370 5.27 -21.85 -0.73
N PHE A 371 6.34 -21.06 -0.69
CA PHE A 371 7.31 -21.01 -1.79
C PHE A 371 8.07 -22.33 -1.95
N SER A 372 8.51 -22.94 -0.84
CA SER A 372 9.14 -24.27 -0.86
C SER A 372 8.19 -25.34 -1.42
N PHE A 373 6.94 -25.35 -0.96
CA PHE A 373 5.92 -26.27 -1.45
C PHE A 373 5.68 -26.13 -2.96
N VAL A 374 5.57 -24.90 -3.47
CA VAL A 374 5.40 -24.64 -4.91
C VAL A 374 6.58 -25.18 -5.71
N ARG A 375 7.82 -24.94 -5.26
CA ARG A 375 9.02 -25.46 -5.94
C ARG A 375 9.07 -26.98 -5.95
N ALA A 376 8.76 -27.62 -4.83
CA ALA A 376 8.82 -29.07 -4.69
C ALA A 376 7.69 -29.80 -5.44
N ASN A 377 6.56 -29.14 -5.69
CA ASN A 377 5.35 -29.76 -6.25
C ASN A 377 4.89 -29.12 -7.56
N TRP A 378 5.79 -28.43 -8.28
CA TRP A 378 5.38 -27.61 -9.43
C TRP A 378 4.62 -28.39 -10.51
N ASP A 379 5.13 -29.56 -10.91
CA ASP A 379 4.44 -30.38 -11.91
C ASP A 379 3.08 -30.89 -11.43
N ARG A 380 2.96 -31.26 -10.14
CA ARG A 380 1.68 -31.66 -9.53
C ARG A 380 0.69 -30.49 -9.55
N ILE A 381 1.15 -29.28 -9.23
CA ILE A 381 0.32 -28.07 -9.26
C ILE A 381 -0.15 -27.81 -10.70
N LYS A 382 0.77 -27.83 -11.68
CA LYS A 382 0.44 -27.66 -13.10
C LYS A 382 -0.64 -28.62 -13.57
N GLN A 383 -0.47 -29.91 -13.30
CA GLN A 383 -1.43 -30.95 -13.69
C GLN A 383 -2.78 -30.77 -12.99
N TYR A 384 -2.79 -30.41 -11.70
CA TYR A 384 -4.01 -30.25 -10.93
C TYR A 384 -4.85 -29.05 -11.39
N VAL A 385 -4.20 -27.88 -11.53
CA VAL A 385 -4.89 -26.62 -11.87
C VAL A 385 -5.18 -26.49 -13.35
N GLY A 386 -4.31 -26.99 -14.23
CA GLY A 386 -4.48 -27.00 -15.68
C GLY A 386 -4.64 -25.61 -16.34
N SER A 387 -4.29 -24.53 -15.64
CA SER A 387 -4.53 -23.14 -16.06
C SER A 387 -3.30 -22.26 -15.85
N VAL A 388 -2.78 -21.70 -16.95
CA VAL A 388 -1.63 -20.78 -16.94
C VAL A 388 -1.93 -19.51 -16.14
N SER A 389 -3.16 -18.98 -16.18
CA SER A 389 -3.55 -17.80 -15.40
C SER A 389 -3.56 -18.10 -13.89
N THR A 390 -3.99 -19.31 -13.50
CA THR A 390 -3.97 -19.78 -12.11
C THR A 390 -2.53 -19.96 -11.62
N LEU A 391 -1.66 -20.57 -12.44
CA LEU A 391 -0.23 -20.73 -12.14
C LEU A 391 0.47 -19.39 -11.93
N ASN A 392 0.22 -18.43 -12.82
CA ASN A 392 0.72 -17.06 -12.70
C ASN A 392 0.25 -16.40 -11.40
N SER A 393 -1.00 -16.62 -11.01
CA SER A 393 -1.56 -16.10 -9.75
C SER A 393 -0.88 -16.73 -8.53
N ILE A 394 -0.67 -18.05 -8.54
CA ILE A 394 0.04 -18.77 -7.45
C ILE A 394 1.45 -18.22 -7.29
N ILE A 395 2.24 -18.15 -8.37
CA ILE A 395 3.61 -17.61 -8.30
C ILE A 395 3.58 -16.17 -7.77
N LYS A 396 2.67 -15.33 -8.27
CA LYS A 396 2.57 -13.92 -7.86
C LYS A 396 2.32 -13.76 -6.35
N VAL A 397 1.47 -14.60 -5.75
CA VAL A 397 1.14 -14.52 -4.32
C VAL A 397 2.24 -15.10 -3.43
N VAL A 398 2.83 -16.24 -3.78
CA VAL A 398 3.87 -16.89 -2.93
C VAL A 398 5.21 -16.14 -2.94
N THR A 399 5.44 -15.33 -3.96
CA THR A 399 6.66 -14.51 -4.10
C THR A 399 6.49 -13.06 -3.65
N LYS A 400 5.31 -12.66 -3.16
CA LYS A 400 4.99 -11.25 -2.84
C LYS A 400 5.94 -10.65 -1.80
N ARG A 401 6.36 -11.42 -0.80
CA ARG A 401 7.24 -10.98 0.31
C ARG A 401 8.72 -11.33 0.11
N LEU A 402 9.13 -11.70 -1.11
CA LEU A 402 10.55 -11.93 -1.40
C LEU A 402 11.24 -10.58 -1.57
N ASN A 403 12.30 -10.36 -0.79
CA ASN A 403 13.03 -9.10 -0.78
C ASN A 403 14.51 -9.24 -0.40
N GLN A 404 15.04 -10.48 -0.29
CA GLN A 404 16.45 -10.74 -0.04
C GLN A 404 17.19 -11.17 -1.31
N PRO A 405 18.51 -10.86 -1.44
CA PRO A 405 19.29 -11.26 -2.61
C PRO A 405 19.27 -12.77 -2.90
N HIS A 406 19.39 -13.60 -1.86
CA HIS A 406 19.36 -15.07 -2.02
C HIS A 406 17.97 -15.57 -2.47
N GLU A 407 16.89 -14.97 -1.97
CA GLU A 407 15.52 -15.29 -2.39
C GLU A 407 15.30 -14.96 -3.88
N TYR A 408 15.87 -13.86 -4.35
CA TYR A 408 15.81 -13.48 -5.77
C TYR A 408 16.52 -14.51 -6.65
N GLU A 409 17.74 -14.93 -6.28
CA GLU A 409 18.47 -15.94 -7.05
C GLU A 409 17.75 -17.30 -7.06
N GLU A 410 17.18 -17.72 -5.91
CA GLU A 410 16.35 -18.93 -5.84
C GLU A 410 15.11 -18.85 -6.75
N LEU A 411 14.42 -17.71 -6.75
CA LEU A 411 13.27 -17.47 -7.60
C LEU A 411 13.66 -17.45 -9.08
N LYS A 412 14.75 -16.76 -9.42
CA LYS A 412 15.28 -16.67 -10.78
C LYS A 412 15.58 -18.06 -11.34
N LYS A 413 16.31 -18.88 -10.56
CA LYS A 413 16.58 -20.27 -10.92
C LYS A 413 15.28 -21.04 -11.17
N PHE A 414 14.34 -20.98 -10.22
CA PHE A 414 13.06 -21.67 -10.35
C PHE A 414 12.26 -21.25 -11.60
N VAL A 415 12.16 -19.95 -11.86
CA VAL A 415 11.43 -19.42 -13.01
C VAL A 415 12.07 -19.82 -14.33
N THR A 416 13.40 -19.73 -14.43
CA THR A 416 14.14 -20.11 -15.65
C THR A 416 14.02 -21.60 -15.95
N GLU A 417 14.08 -22.45 -14.93
CA GLU A 417 14.07 -23.91 -15.09
C GLU A 417 12.65 -24.48 -15.29
N ASN A 418 11.62 -23.90 -14.66
CA ASN A 418 10.32 -24.56 -14.51
C ASN A 418 9.12 -23.78 -15.07
N CYS A 419 9.28 -22.49 -15.40
CA CYS A 419 8.17 -21.58 -15.67
C CYS A 419 8.18 -20.98 -17.08
N SER A 420 8.86 -21.62 -18.04
CA SER A 420 8.98 -21.11 -19.43
C SER A 420 7.62 -20.83 -20.09
N GLU A 421 6.62 -21.66 -19.81
CA GLU A 421 5.24 -21.57 -20.29
C GLU A 421 4.46 -20.34 -19.79
N LEU A 422 4.92 -19.68 -18.73
CA LEU A 422 4.19 -18.58 -18.08
C LEU A 422 4.36 -17.23 -18.77
N GLY A 423 5.39 -17.06 -19.60
CA GLY A 423 5.62 -15.84 -20.38
C GLY A 423 5.91 -14.58 -19.55
N ARG A 424 5.40 -13.43 -20.01
CA ARG A 424 5.66 -12.10 -19.42
C ARG A 424 5.31 -12.00 -17.92
N PRO A 425 4.19 -12.56 -17.41
CA PRO A 425 3.90 -12.55 -15.97
C PRO A 425 4.99 -13.13 -15.07
N ALA A 426 5.71 -14.19 -15.51
CA ALA A 426 6.82 -14.73 -14.73
C ALA A 426 8.00 -13.74 -14.67
N GLN A 427 8.27 -13.03 -15.77
CA GLN A 427 9.27 -11.96 -15.79
C GLN A 427 8.90 -10.79 -14.88
N GLN A 428 7.62 -10.40 -14.84
CA GLN A 428 7.13 -9.36 -13.92
C GLN A 428 7.35 -9.72 -12.45
N VAL A 429 7.28 -11.01 -12.10
CA VAL A 429 7.56 -11.49 -10.74
C VAL A 429 9.05 -11.36 -10.40
N LEU A 430 9.95 -11.65 -11.35
CA LEU A 430 11.39 -11.42 -11.19
C LEU A 430 11.70 -9.93 -11.07
N GLU A 431 11.16 -9.11 -11.97
CA GLU A 431 11.29 -7.65 -11.96
C GLU A 431 10.84 -7.06 -10.61
N ARG A 432 9.66 -7.44 -10.11
CA ARG A 432 9.16 -7.00 -8.79
C ARG A 432 10.08 -7.45 -7.65
N THR A 433 10.56 -8.68 -7.67
CA THR A 433 11.43 -9.20 -6.60
C THR A 433 12.78 -8.48 -6.59
N ALA A 434 13.35 -8.21 -7.77
CA ALA A 434 14.54 -7.38 -7.90
C ALA A 434 14.29 -5.95 -7.37
N ALA A 435 13.14 -5.35 -7.67
CA ALA A 435 12.73 -4.05 -7.14
C ALA A 435 12.70 -4.04 -5.60
N ASN A 436 12.11 -5.08 -5.00
CA ASN A 436 12.05 -5.24 -3.55
C ASN A 436 13.45 -5.34 -2.92
N VAL A 437 14.36 -6.11 -3.53
CA VAL A 437 15.75 -6.23 -3.07
C VAL A 437 16.46 -4.87 -3.13
N GLN A 438 16.33 -4.14 -4.24
CA GLN A 438 16.92 -2.81 -4.38
C GLN A 438 16.33 -1.82 -3.38
N TRP A 439 15.02 -1.90 -3.14
CA TRP A 439 14.36 -1.06 -2.15
C TRP A 439 14.92 -1.31 -0.74
N MET A 440 15.09 -2.58 -0.36
CA MET A 440 15.69 -2.93 0.93
C MET A 440 17.11 -2.36 1.05
N GLN A 441 17.94 -2.53 0.01
CA GLN A 441 19.32 -2.04 0.02
C GLN A 441 19.43 -0.51 0.14
N ARG A 442 18.49 0.24 -0.44
CA ARG A 442 18.53 1.71 -0.45
C ARG A 442 17.92 2.34 0.80
N ASN A 443 16.84 1.75 1.32
CA ASN A 443 15.96 2.45 2.26
C ASN A 443 15.95 1.85 3.67
N TYR A 444 16.40 0.61 3.86
CA TYR A 444 16.29 -0.09 5.14
C TYR A 444 16.95 0.70 6.28
N ASP A 445 18.20 1.14 6.09
CA ASP A 445 18.93 1.85 7.15
C ASP A 445 18.29 3.18 7.52
N THR A 446 17.87 3.98 6.52
CA THR A 446 17.18 5.26 6.75
C THR A 446 15.88 5.06 7.52
N ILE A 447 15.07 4.06 7.15
CA ILE A 447 13.80 3.76 7.82
C ILE A 447 14.05 3.29 9.25
N VAL A 448 15.03 2.41 9.47
CA VAL A 448 15.38 1.91 10.79
C VAL A 448 15.87 3.03 11.71
N GLN A 449 16.75 3.90 11.20
CA GLN A 449 17.22 5.07 11.95
C GLN A 449 16.06 5.99 12.32
N TRP A 450 15.16 6.25 11.37
CA TRP A 450 13.96 7.05 11.62
C TRP A 450 13.07 6.43 12.71
N LEU A 451 12.77 5.13 12.61
CA LEU A 451 11.92 4.41 13.57
C LEU A 451 12.48 4.49 14.99
N ARG A 452 13.78 4.28 15.16
CA ARG A 452 14.47 4.39 16.46
C ARG A 452 14.41 5.80 17.03
N ASN A 453 14.55 6.81 16.19
CA ASN A 453 14.43 8.20 16.64
C ASN A 453 12.99 8.53 17.04
N ALA A 454 12.00 8.02 16.31
CA ALA A 454 10.59 8.17 16.66
C ALA A 454 10.21 7.47 17.98
N GLU A 455 10.97 6.48 18.45
CA GLU A 455 10.77 5.86 19.77
C GLU A 455 11.29 6.71 20.93
N THR A 456 12.19 7.66 20.66
CA THR A 456 12.73 8.54 21.69
C THR A 456 11.76 9.71 21.89
N PRO A 457 11.18 9.91 23.09
CA PRO A 457 10.31 11.06 23.33
C PRO A 457 11.07 12.34 23.02
N SER A 458 10.45 13.25 22.26
CA SER A 458 10.88 14.63 22.05
C SER A 458 10.88 15.37 23.39
N GLY A 459 11.94 15.17 24.17
CA GLY A 459 12.10 15.67 25.54
C GLY A 459 13.30 15.09 26.31
N ALA A 460 14.11 14.20 25.71
CA ALA A 460 15.37 13.73 26.28
C ALA A 460 16.57 14.26 25.46
N ALA A 461 16.74 15.59 25.45
CA ALA A 461 18.01 16.27 25.15
C ALA A 461 18.00 17.65 25.81
#